data_AF-A0AA39L0A1-F1
#
_entry.id   AF-A0AA39L0A1-F1
#
_cell.length_a   1.000
_cell.length_b   1.000
_cell.length_c   1.000
_cell.angle_alpha   90.00
_cell.angle_beta   90.00
_cell.angle_gamma   90.00
#
_symmetry.space_group_name_H-M   'P 1'
#
loop_
_entity.id
_entity.type
_entity.pdbx_description
1 polymer ?
#
loop_
_entity_poly.entity_id
_entity_poly.type
_entity_poly.pdbx_seq_one_letter_code
_entity_poly.pdbx_strand_id
1 'polypeptide(L)'
;MEKMAQETDDINLTPQELQILSELDSRQFGFLKLNSTEQSKKKALVVRAIKYLERMLVQAQNEKQRRKADSTKGSFDESKNDEEENGISIDPKTYCKLGHFHLLLEDFSKAMSAYQKFYALKGDYWKDASFLYGQGLVYFHFNAFQW
;
A
#
# COMPACT_ATOMS: atom_id res chain seq x y z
N MET A 1 27.02 -16.72 -16.88
CA MET A 1 26.22 -15.59 -16.39
C MET A 1 24.86 -16.14 -15.99
N GLU A 2 24.56 -16.05 -14.70
CA GLU A 2 23.38 -16.58 -14.03
C GLU A 2 22.08 -16.30 -14.76
N LYS A 3 21.28 -17.35 -14.92
CA LYS A 3 19.86 -17.22 -15.21
C LYS A 3 19.24 -16.45 -14.03
N MET A 4 18.82 -15.21 -14.27
CA MET A 4 17.81 -14.54 -13.44
C MET A 4 16.55 -15.41 -13.53
N ALA A 5 16.41 -16.35 -12.60
CA ALA A 5 15.14 -16.95 -12.28
C ALA A 5 14.29 -15.83 -11.69
N GLN A 6 13.55 -15.18 -12.57
CA GLN A 6 12.47 -14.29 -12.21
C GLN A 6 11.49 -15.18 -11.43
N GLU A 7 11.54 -15.10 -10.09
CA GLU A 7 10.55 -15.69 -9.19
C GLU A 7 9.21 -14.97 -9.43
N THR A 8 8.59 -15.28 -10.55
CA THR A 8 7.16 -15.16 -10.77
C THR A 8 6.50 -16.23 -9.92
N ASP A 9 6.61 -16.10 -8.60
CA ASP A 9 5.54 -16.58 -7.73
C ASP A 9 4.31 -15.79 -8.16
N ASP A 10 3.53 -16.37 -9.07
CA ASP A 10 2.18 -15.94 -9.36
C ASP A 10 1.43 -16.00 -8.03
N ILE A 11 1.27 -14.84 -7.38
CA ILE A 11 0.49 -14.71 -6.16
C ILE A 11 -0.98 -14.87 -6.58
N ASN A 12 -1.38 -16.12 -6.81
CA ASN A 12 -2.76 -16.50 -7.03
C ASN A 12 -3.44 -16.50 -5.65
N LEU A 13 -4.23 -15.45 -5.40
CA LEU A 13 -5.11 -15.38 -4.24
C LEU A 13 -6.46 -15.99 -4.62
N THR A 14 -6.96 -16.94 -3.83
CA THR A 14 -8.30 -17.49 -4.07
C THR A 14 -9.38 -16.46 -3.78
N PRO A 15 -10.61 -16.61 -4.31
CA PRO A 15 -11.73 -15.73 -3.96
C PRO A 15 -12.00 -15.70 -2.46
N GLN A 16 -11.83 -16.82 -1.75
CA GLN A 16 -11.97 -16.86 -0.29
C GLN A 16 -10.86 -16.07 0.40
N GLU A 17 -9.61 -16.19 -0.06
CA GLU A 17 -8.48 -15.41 0.46
C GLU A 17 -8.70 -13.91 0.25
N LEU A 18 -9.20 -13.50 -0.92
CA LEU A 18 -9.54 -12.11 -1.22
C LEU A 18 -10.68 -11.60 -0.32
N GLN A 19 -11.71 -12.41 -0.08
CA GLN A 19 -12.79 -12.06 0.84
C GLN A 19 -12.24 -11.82 2.25
N ILE A 20 -11.42 -12.73 2.78
CA ILE A 20 -10.78 -12.58 4.09
C ILE A 20 -9.97 -11.29 4.14
N LEU A 21 -9.12 -11.04 3.13
CA LEU A 21 -8.29 -9.85 3.04
C LEU A 21 -9.14 -8.57 2.99
N SER A 22 -10.28 -8.59 2.30
CA SER A 22 -11.19 -7.44 2.17
C SER A 22 -11.75 -6.97 3.51
N GLU A 23 -11.97 -7.90 4.45
CA GLU A 23 -12.54 -7.63 5.78
C GLU A 23 -11.51 -7.10 6.78
N LEU A 24 -10.21 -7.20 6.47
CA LEU A 24 -9.16 -6.74 7.38
C LEU A 24 -8.95 -5.23 7.32
N ASP A 25 -9.06 -4.55 8.45
CA ASP A 25 -8.74 -3.12 8.55
C ASP A 25 -8.07 -2.79 9.88
N SER A 26 -7.69 -1.52 10.04
CA SER A 26 -7.04 -1.01 11.24
C SER A 26 -7.83 -1.24 12.54
N ARG A 27 -9.17 -1.32 12.50
CA ARG A 27 -10.02 -1.44 13.70
C ARG A 27 -9.85 -2.79 14.39
N GLN A 28 -9.32 -3.77 13.67
CA GLN A 28 -8.98 -5.07 14.22
C GLN A 28 -7.67 -5.06 15.02
N PHE A 29 -6.89 -3.97 14.95
CA PHE A 29 -5.68 -3.83 15.75
C PHE A 29 -6.00 -3.92 17.25
N GLY A 30 -5.25 -4.75 17.98
CA GLY A 30 -5.50 -5.05 19.39
C GLY A 30 -6.37 -6.29 19.63
N PHE A 31 -7.34 -6.57 18.74
CA PHE A 31 -8.21 -7.76 18.81
C PHE A 31 -7.63 -8.92 18.00
N LEU A 32 -7.17 -8.65 16.78
CA LEU A 32 -6.53 -9.63 15.92
C LEU A 32 -5.01 -9.59 16.12
N LYS A 33 -4.46 -10.66 16.70
CA LYS A 33 -3.02 -10.81 16.92
C LYS A 33 -2.40 -11.64 15.80
N LEU A 34 -2.13 -11.03 14.64
CA LEU A 34 -1.51 -11.73 13.51
C LEU A 34 -0.12 -12.30 13.86
N ASN A 35 0.59 -11.69 14.80
CA ASN A 35 1.90 -12.17 15.25
C ASN A 35 1.83 -13.39 16.19
N SER A 36 0.64 -13.83 16.60
CA SER A 36 0.48 -15.06 17.39
C SER A 36 0.62 -16.32 16.54
N THR A 37 0.98 -17.44 17.17
CA THR A 37 1.11 -18.75 16.51
C THR A 37 -0.24 -19.27 16.00
N GLU A 38 -1.33 -18.94 16.69
CA GLU A 38 -2.70 -19.29 16.33
C GLU A 38 -3.12 -18.70 14.98
N GLN A 39 -2.68 -17.47 14.67
CA GLN A 39 -3.03 -16.77 13.43
C GLN A 39 -2.00 -16.95 12.31
N SER A 40 -1.09 -17.91 12.42
CA SER A 40 0.00 -18.15 11.45
C SER A 40 -0.46 -18.24 10.00
N LYS A 41 -1.58 -18.92 9.72
CA LYS A 41 -2.16 -19.02 8.36
C LYS A 41 -2.62 -17.66 7.83
N LYS A 42 -3.34 -16.89 8.66
CA LYS A 42 -3.84 -15.57 8.30
C LYS A 42 -2.69 -14.57 8.15
N LYS A 43 -1.67 -14.65 9.00
CA LYS A 43 -0.42 -13.88 8.88
C LYS A 43 0.26 -14.14 7.54
N ALA A 44 0.43 -15.41 7.17
CA ALA A 44 1.05 -15.79 5.90
C ALA A 44 0.27 -15.23 4.70
N LEU A 45 -1.07 -15.27 4.76
CA LEU A 45 -1.94 -14.68 3.76
C LEU A 45 -1.75 -13.16 3.65
N VAL A 46 -1.74 -12.44 4.77
CA VAL A 46 -1.50 -10.99 4.80
C VAL A 46 -0.13 -10.63 4.25
N VAL A 47 0.92 -11.39 4.58
CA VAL A 47 2.28 -11.18 4.05
C VAL A 47 2.31 -11.39 2.52
N ARG A 48 1.62 -12.40 2.00
CA ARG A 48 1.49 -12.60 0.54
C ARG A 48 0.76 -11.43 -0.12
N ALA A 49 -0.32 -10.94 0.50
CA ALA A 49 -1.06 -9.80 -0.01
C ALA A 49 -0.21 -8.51 -0.04
N ILE A 50 0.58 -8.23 1.01
CA ILE A 50 1.52 -7.11 1.04
C ILE A 50 2.50 -7.20 -0.14
N LYS A 51 3.15 -8.35 -0.33
CA LYS A 51 4.11 -8.55 -1.43
C LYS A 51 3.45 -8.30 -2.79
N TYR A 52 2.21 -8.75 -2.99
CA TYR A 52 1.46 -8.51 -4.21
C TYR A 52 1.18 -7.02 -4.43
N LEU A 53 0.66 -6.33 -3.42
CA LEU A 53 0.36 -4.90 -3.49
C LEU A 53 1.63 -4.09 -3.74
N GLU A 54 2.73 -4.36 -3.03
CA GLU A 54 4.01 -3.68 -3.23
C GLU A 54 4.54 -3.87 -4.66
N ARG A 55 4.50 -5.09 -5.20
CA ARG A 55 4.90 -5.38 -6.59
C ARG A 55 4.04 -4.60 -7.59
N MET A 56 2.72 -4.60 -7.39
CA MET A 56 1.78 -3.85 -8.24
C MET A 56 2.08 -2.34 -8.21
N LEU A 57 2.34 -1.78 -7.02
CA LEU A 57 2.69 -0.36 -6.86
C LEU A 57 3.99 0.00 -7.58
N VAL A 58 5.03 -0.84 -7.46
CA VAL A 58 6.32 -0.64 -8.14
C VAL A 58 6.16 -0.71 -9.66
N GLN A 59 5.39 -1.67 -10.17
CA GLN A 59 5.11 -1.79 -11.60
C GLN A 59 4.41 -0.54 -12.15
N ALA A 60 3.37 -0.07 -11.47
CA ALA A 60 2.64 1.14 -11.86
C ALA A 60 3.54 2.39 -11.86
N GLN A 61 4.43 2.52 -10.87
CA GLN A 61 5.40 3.62 -10.80
C GLN A 61 6.44 3.55 -11.93
N ASN A 62 6.98 2.38 -12.21
CA ASN A 62 7.95 2.17 -13.29
C ASN A 62 7.33 2.48 -14.66
N GLU A 63 6.08 2.10 -14.88
CA GLU A 63 5.36 2.41 -16.11
C GLU A 63 5.12 3.92 -16.26
N LYS A 64 4.73 4.60 -15.17
CA LYS A 64 4.58 6.07 -15.16
C LYS A 64 5.90 6.79 -15.47
N GLN A 65 7.03 6.30 -14.94
CA GLN A 65 8.36 6.85 -15.24
C GLN A 65 8.77 6.63 -16.70
N ARG A 66 8.53 5.44 -17.25
CA ARG A 66 8.79 5.13 -18.67
C ARG A 66 8.01 6.06 -19.60
N ARG A 67 6.71 6.25 -19.35
CA ARG A 67 5.87 7.17 -20.14
C ARG A 67 6.36 8.63 -20.07
N LYS A 68 6.85 9.09 -18.91
CA LYS A 68 7.47 10.42 -18.75
C LYS A 68 8.79 10.56 -19.51
N ALA A 69 9.60 9.51 -19.55
CA ALA A 69 10.88 9.51 -20.28
C ALA A 69 10.68 9.56 -21.81
N ASP A 70 9.65 8.88 -22.33
CA ASP A 70 9.33 8.90 -23.76
C ASP A 70 8.70 10.22 -24.22
N SER A 71 7.90 10.86 -23.36
CA SER A 71 7.30 12.19 -23.65
C SER A 71 8.32 13.33 -23.60
N THR A 72 9.35 13.25 -22.76
CA THR A 72 10.42 14.27 -22.66
C THR A 72 11.33 14.30 -23.91
N LYS A 73 11.34 13.25 -24.73
CA LYS A 73 12.11 13.20 -25.99
C LYS A 73 11.36 13.80 -27.20
N GLY A 74 10.10 14.20 -27.04
CA GLY A 74 9.19 14.46 -28.16
C GLY A 74 8.65 15.88 -28.34
N SER A 75 8.95 16.86 -27.49
CA SER A 75 8.46 18.23 -27.74
C SER A 75 9.29 19.31 -27.05
N PHE A 76 9.90 20.17 -27.86
CA PHE A 76 10.36 21.49 -27.48
C PHE A 76 9.27 22.46 -27.98
N ASP A 77 8.21 22.62 -27.22
CA ASP A 77 7.27 23.73 -27.41
C ASP A 77 6.70 24.18 -26.06
N GLU A 78 6.96 25.45 -25.73
CA GLU A 78 6.45 26.11 -24.54
C GLU A 78 4.97 26.41 -24.72
N SER A 79 4.10 25.66 -24.05
CA SER A 79 2.78 26.17 -23.67
C SER A 79 2.30 25.45 -22.42
N LYS A 80 2.24 26.22 -21.33
CA LYS A 80 1.57 25.86 -20.08
C LYS A 80 0.13 25.49 -20.38
N ASN A 81 -0.31 24.35 -19.87
CA ASN A 81 -1.60 24.19 -19.21
C ASN A 81 -1.44 23.06 -18.19
N ASP A 82 -1.50 23.45 -16.92
CA ASP A 82 -1.62 22.58 -15.77
C ASP A 82 -2.99 21.90 -15.84
N GLU A 83 -3.13 20.77 -16.53
CA GLU A 83 -4.33 19.95 -16.40
C GLU A 83 -4.05 18.48 -16.74
N GLU A 84 -4.41 17.65 -15.76
CA GLU A 84 -4.58 16.20 -15.83
C GLU A 84 -3.32 15.33 -15.83
N GLU A 85 -2.80 15.14 -14.61
CA GLU A 85 -2.01 13.98 -14.21
C GLU A 85 -2.83 12.66 -14.31
N ASN A 86 -3.36 12.32 -15.48
CA ASN A 86 -3.99 11.03 -15.78
C ASN A 86 -2.95 9.91 -16.01
N GLY A 87 -1.86 9.94 -15.24
CA GLY A 87 -0.83 8.92 -15.26
C GLY A 87 -1.17 7.81 -14.28
N ILE A 88 -1.70 6.68 -14.77
CA ILE A 88 -1.96 5.42 -14.04
C ILE A 88 -2.28 5.72 -12.58
N SER A 89 -3.49 6.22 -12.33
CA SER A 89 -3.92 6.56 -10.98
C SER A 89 -4.08 5.25 -10.18
N ILE A 90 -3.03 4.89 -9.45
CA ILE A 90 -3.12 3.88 -8.39
C ILE A 90 -4.26 4.33 -7.47
N ASP A 91 -5.27 3.48 -7.26
CA ASP A 91 -6.36 3.81 -6.34
C ASP A 91 -5.76 4.13 -4.97
N PRO A 92 -6.01 5.33 -4.40
CA PRO A 92 -5.53 5.66 -3.07
C PRO A 92 -5.88 4.57 -2.04
N LYS A 93 -7.02 3.90 -2.18
CA LYS A 93 -7.42 2.81 -1.28
C LYS A 93 -6.41 1.66 -1.22
N THR A 94 -5.62 1.44 -2.28
CA THR A 94 -4.52 0.48 -2.26
C THR A 94 -3.50 0.81 -1.17
N TYR A 95 -3.12 2.09 -1.04
CA TYR A 95 -2.20 2.54 0.00
C TYR A 95 -2.82 2.46 1.40
N CYS A 96 -4.11 2.79 1.52
CA CYS A 96 -4.83 2.63 2.79
C CYS A 96 -4.82 1.16 3.26
N LYS A 97 -5.15 0.24 2.35
CA LYS A 97 -5.18 -1.21 2.64
C LYS A 97 -3.79 -1.75 3.00
N LEU A 98 -2.76 -1.31 2.29
CA LEU A 98 -1.37 -1.66 2.59
C LEU A 98 -0.98 -1.17 4.01
N GLY A 99 -1.38 0.05 4.37
CA GLY A 99 -1.20 0.59 5.72
C GLY A 99 -1.90 -0.24 6.79
N HIS A 100 -3.14 -0.68 6.54
CA HIS A 100 -3.87 -1.56 7.45
C HIS A 100 -3.14 -2.89 7.67
N PHE A 101 -2.64 -3.52 6.61
CA PHE A 101 -1.91 -4.79 6.73
C PHE A 101 -0.61 -4.65 7.52
N HIS A 102 0.19 -3.61 7.26
CA HIS A 102 1.39 -3.35 8.04
C HIS A 102 1.08 -3.05 9.50
N LEU A 103 0.02 -2.29 9.77
CA LEU A 103 -0.43 -2.01 11.14
C LEU A 103 -0.81 -3.30 11.88
N LEU A 104 -1.59 -4.19 11.26
CA LEU A 104 -1.99 -5.46 11.87
C LEU A 104 -0.81 -6.43 12.07
N LEU A 105 0.28 -6.25 11.30
CA LEU A 105 1.56 -6.95 11.51
C LEU A 105 2.48 -6.23 12.51
N GLU A 106 2.05 -5.10 13.07
CA GLU A 106 2.82 -4.25 14.00
C GLU A 106 4.09 -3.64 13.36
N ASP A 107 4.12 -3.50 12.03
CA ASP A 107 5.15 -2.77 11.28
C ASP A 107 4.75 -1.30 11.13
N PHE A 108 4.90 -0.52 12.21
CA PHE A 108 4.43 0.86 12.29
C PHE A 108 5.13 1.80 11.30
N SER A 109 6.41 1.57 11.00
CA SER A 109 7.18 2.40 10.06
C SER A 109 6.65 2.29 8.64
N LYS A 110 6.36 1.07 8.17
CA LYS A 110 5.76 0.87 6.84
C LYS A 110 4.29 1.28 6.81
N ALA A 111 3.56 1.05 7.91
CA ALA A 111 2.19 1.53 8.04
C ALA A 111 2.11 3.06 7.88
N MET A 112 2.99 3.81 8.58
CA MET A 112 3.11 5.26 8.43
C MET A 112 3.36 5.67 6.99
N SER A 113 4.34 5.06 6.34
CA SER A 113 4.73 5.39 4.97
C SER A 113 3.57 5.19 3.98
N ALA A 114 2.79 4.12 4.15
CA ALA A 114 1.63 3.84 3.31
C ALA A 114 0.49 4.84 3.58
N TYR A 115 0.19 5.14 4.85
CA TYR A 115 -0.83 6.10 5.23
C TYR A 115 -0.51 7.54 4.79
N GLN A 116 0.75 7.96 4.83
CA GLN A 116 1.17 9.26 4.31
C GLN A 116 0.91 9.37 2.79
N LYS A 117 1.19 8.32 2.02
CA LYS A 117 0.87 8.28 0.58
C LYS A 117 -0.64 8.37 0.36
N PHE A 118 -1.44 7.66 1.14
CA PHE A 118 -2.90 7.74 1.06
C PHE A 118 -3.42 9.16 1.37
N TYR A 119 -2.93 9.77 2.44
CA TYR A 119 -3.28 11.13 2.86
C TYR A 119 -2.98 12.16 1.76
N ALA A 120 -1.83 12.03 1.09
CA ALA A 120 -1.44 12.93 0.01
C ALA A 120 -2.30 12.77 -1.25
N LEU A 121 -2.81 11.56 -1.53
CA LEU A 121 -3.54 11.27 -2.76
C LEU A 121 -5.06 11.44 -2.62
N LYS A 122 -5.62 11.23 -1.42
CA LYS A 122 -7.08 11.25 -1.20
C LYS A 122 -7.51 12.53 -0.48
N GLY A 123 -8.13 13.47 -1.18
CA GLY A 123 -8.61 14.73 -0.58
C GLY A 123 -9.72 14.57 0.47
N ASP A 124 -10.52 13.50 0.40
CA ASP A 124 -11.60 13.19 1.35
C ASP A 124 -11.19 12.11 2.39
N TYR A 125 -9.90 12.02 2.73
CA TYR A 125 -9.35 11.04 3.68
C TYR A 125 -10.10 11.03 5.04
N TRP A 126 -10.63 12.18 5.46
CA TRP A 126 -11.29 12.37 6.74
C TRP A 126 -12.63 11.62 6.87
N LYS A 127 -13.20 11.13 5.75
CA LYS A 127 -14.40 10.29 5.75
C LYS A 127 -14.10 8.82 6.07
N ASP A 128 -12.85 8.40 5.93
CA ASP A 128 -12.43 7.03 6.18
C ASP A 128 -12.05 6.86 7.66
N ALA A 129 -13.02 6.42 8.45
CA ALA A 129 -12.83 6.21 9.88
C ALA A 129 -11.78 5.13 10.19
N SER A 130 -11.68 4.08 9.35
CA SER A 130 -10.66 3.03 9.51
C SER A 130 -9.27 3.62 9.27
N PHE A 131 -9.09 4.41 8.22
CA PHE A 131 -7.85 5.14 8.01
C PHE A 131 -7.47 6.02 9.21
N LEU A 132 -8.38 6.90 9.66
CA LEU A 132 -8.10 7.82 10.76
C LEU A 132 -7.73 7.09 12.05
N TYR A 133 -8.43 6.01 12.37
CA TYR A 133 -8.11 5.16 13.52
C TYR A 133 -6.70 4.56 13.40
N GLY A 134 -6.38 3.99 12.24
CA GLY A 134 -5.06 3.41 11.98
C GLY A 134 -3.94 4.45 12.07
N GLN A 135 -4.14 5.63 11.48
CA GLN A 135 -3.18 6.72 11.51
C GLN A 135 -2.97 7.23 12.93
N GLY A 136 -4.04 7.36 13.72
CA GLY A 136 -3.98 7.73 15.13
C GLY A 136 -3.16 6.74 15.95
N LEU A 137 -3.34 5.43 15.73
CA LEU A 137 -2.54 4.40 16.41
C LEU A 137 -1.05 4.48 16.06
N VAL A 138 -0.72 4.73 14.80
CA VAL A 138 0.68 4.88 14.37
C VAL A 138 1.30 6.13 14.98
N TYR A 139 0.59 7.27 14.98
CA TYR A 139 1.06 8.48 15.66
C TYR A 139 1.22 8.28 17.15
N PHE A 140 0.27 7.62 17.80
CA PHE A 140 0.37 7.28 19.21
C PHE A 140 1.61 6.42 19.48
N HIS A 141 1.88 5.39 18.66
CA HIS A 141 3.06 4.55 18.80
C HIS A 141 4.37 5.37 18.75
N PHE A 142 4.52 6.28 17.78
CA PHE A 142 5.73 7.10 17.66
C PHE A 142 5.82 8.25 18.67
N ASN A 143 4.70 8.71 19.23
CA ASN A 143 4.68 9.73 20.28
C ASN A 143 4.79 9.14 21.69
N ALA A 144 4.42 7.87 21.89
CA ALA A 144 4.42 7.21 23.20
C ALA A 144 5.82 6.82 23.69
N PHE A 145 6.83 6.80 22.81
CA PHE A 145 8.21 6.54 23.16
C PHE A 145 9.07 7.75 22.75
N GLN A 146 9.31 8.64 23.71
CA GLN A 146 10.36 9.66 23.60
C GLN A 146 11.72 8.92 23.54
N TRP A 147 12.52 9.29 22.55
CA TRP A 147 13.87 8.82 22.27
C TRP A 147 14.84 9.12 23.41
#